data_AF-F3QR65-F1
#
_entry.id   AF-F3QR65-F1
#
_cell.length_a   1.000
_cell.length_b   1.000
_cell.length_c   1.000
_cell.angle_alpha   90.00
_cell.angle_beta   90.00
_cell.angle_gamma   90.00
#
_symmetry.space_group_name_H-M   'P 1'
#
loop_
_entity.id
_entity.type
_entity.pdbx_description
1 polymer ?
#
loop_
_entity_poly.entity_id
_entity_poly.type
_entity_poly.pdbx_seq_one_letter_code
_entity_poly.pdbx_strand_id
1 'polypeptide(L)'
;MEITGKIIAVLPERGGVSQRTGSEWKVQEYVLETQEQYPRKMCFDVFGADKIAQFAIKIGDQLTVSFDIDAREYQGRWYNSIRAWKVERAATAADAPVGQVPFPPVPDAAPVDFSAGDSKDDLPF
;
A
#
# COMPACT_ATOMS: atom_id res chain seq x y z
N MET A 1 17.01 -11.33 -2.40
CA MET A 1 16.88 -9.98 -2.99
C MET A 1 15.60 -9.33 -2.46
N GLU A 2 15.37 -8.03 -2.66
CA GLU A 2 14.15 -7.36 -2.20
C GLU A 2 13.66 -6.25 -3.13
N ILE A 3 12.37 -5.95 -3.08
CA ILE A 3 11.72 -4.85 -3.80
C ILE A 3 10.61 -4.24 -2.96
N THR A 4 10.45 -2.92 -3.01
CA THR A 4 9.39 -2.21 -2.30
C THR A 4 8.46 -1.51 -3.29
N GLY A 5 7.16 -1.59 -3.05
CA GLY A 5 6.17 -0.91 -3.89
C GLY A 5 4.73 -1.23 -3.52
N LYS A 6 3.83 -0.82 -4.40
CA LYS A 6 2.39 -0.99 -4.25
C LYS A 6 1.89 -2.17 -5.08
N ILE A 7 1.02 -2.99 -4.49
CA ILE A 7 0.35 -4.06 -5.24
C ILE A 7 -0.74 -3.47 -6.12
N ILE A 8 -0.64 -3.73 -7.42
CA ILE A 8 -1.58 -3.22 -8.43
C ILE A 8 -2.47 -4.32 -9.01
N ALA A 9 -2.09 -5.59 -8.86
CA ALA A 9 -2.91 -6.73 -9.27
C ALA A 9 -2.68 -7.93 -8.37
N VAL A 10 -3.78 -8.66 -8.11
CA VAL A 10 -3.79 -9.97 -7.46
C VAL A 10 -4.38 -10.94 -8.48
N LEU A 11 -3.60 -11.91 -8.93
CA LEU A 11 -4.04 -12.89 -9.93
C LEU A 11 -4.75 -14.06 -9.22
N PRO A 12 -5.59 -14.83 -9.96
CA PRO A 12 -6.24 -16.01 -9.41
C PRO A 12 -5.24 -17.02 -8.85
N GLU A 13 -5.59 -17.62 -7.71
CA GLU A 13 -4.85 -18.75 -7.17
C GLU A 13 -4.86 -19.92 -8.16
N ARG A 14 -3.68 -20.52 -8.36
CA ARG A 14 -3.55 -21.79 -9.07
C ARG A 14 -3.12 -22.86 -8.10
N GLY A 15 -3.57 -24.08 -8.32
CA GLY A 15 -3.21 -25.20 -7.47
C GLY A 15 -3.44 -26.54 -8.14
N GLY A 16 -3.04 -27.58 -7.43
CA GLY A 16 -3.24 -28.96 -7.84
C GLY A 16 -2.63 -29.92 -6.85
N VAL A 17 -2.60 -31.20 -7.22
CA VAL A 17 -1.93 -32.26 -6.43
C VAL A 17 -0.59 -32.57 -7.08
N SER A 18 0.47 -32.57 -6.27
CA SER A 18 1.81 -32.93 -6.72
C SER A 18 1.83 -34.41 -7.11
N GLN A 19 2.13 -34.70 -8.37
CA GLN A 19 2.24 -36.10 -8.84
C GLN A 19 3.37 -36.87 -8.15
N ARG A 20 4.37 -36.16 -7.63
CA ARG A 20 5.52 -36.77 -6.96
C ARG A 20 5.25 -37.10 -5.49
N THR A 21 4.55 -36.22 -4.77
CA THR A 21 4.41 -36.32 -3.32
C THR A 21 2.99 -36.54 -2.84
N GLY A 22 1.99 -36.45 -3.73
CA GLY A 22 0.57 -36.50 -3.37
C GLY A 22 0.07 -35.29 -2.59
N SER A 23 0.93 -34.31 -2.31
CA SER A 23 0.60 -33.12 -1.52
C SER A 23 -0.08 -32.07 -2.40
N GLU A 24 -1.09 -31.40 -1.86
CA GLU A 24 -1.67 -30.22 -2.50
C GLU A 24 -0.63 -29.10 -2.57
N TRP A 25 -0.59 -28.41 -3.70
CA TRP A 25 0.18 -27.19 -3.87
C TRP A 25 -0.74 -26.08 -4.30
N LYS A 26 -0.45 -24.87 -3.80
CA LYS A 26 -1.08 -23.64 -4.23
C LYS A 26 -0.01 -22.60 -4.53
N VAL A 27 -0.28 -21.79 -5.53
CA VAL A 27 0.55 -20.65 -5.91
C VAL A 27 -0.38 -19.49 -6.27
N GLN A 28 0.00 -18.29 -5.86
CA GLN A 28 -0.70 -17.08 -6.24
C GLN A 28 0.29 -16.05 -6.74
N GLU A 29 -0.09 -15.36 -7.81
CA GLU A 29 0.74 -14.34 -8.45
C GLU A 29 0.23 -12.94 -8.13
N TYR A 30 1.17 -12.02 -8.01
CA TYR A 30 0.92 -10.64 -7.66
C TYR A 30 1.78 -9.73 -8.54
N VAL A 31 1.26 -8.54 -8.83
CA VAL A 31 2.03 -7.51 -9.53
C VAL A 31 2.26 -6.34 -8.59
N LEU A 32 3.54 -6.04 -8.35
CA LEU A 32 4.00 -4.89 -7.59
C LEU A 32 4.51 -3.81 -8.54
N GLU A 33 4.21 -2.56 -8.23
CA GLU A 33 4.73 -1.38 -8.90
C GLU A 33 5.59 -0.55 -7.93
N THR A 34 6.82 -0.22 -8.32
CA THR A 34 7.72 0.61 -7.51
C THR A 34 7.27 2.08 -7.51
N GLN A 35 7.57 2.81 -6.43
CA GLN A 35 7.17 4.22 -6.25
C GLN A 35 8.31 5.20 -6.51
N GLU A 36 9.06 4.96 -7.58
CA GLU A 36 10.18 5.80 -7.99
C GLU A 36 9.76 6.75 -9.13
N GLN A 37 10.65 7.65 -9.54
CA GLN A 37 10.41 8.58 -10.66
C GLN A 37 10.00 7.84 -11.95
N TYR A 38 10.48 6.61 -12.14
CA TYR A 38 10.10 5.74 -13.25
C TYR A 38 9.58 4.40 -12.71
N PRO A 39 8.27 4.31 -12.43
CA PRO A 39 7.67 3.11 -11.86
C PRO A 39 7.93 1.87 -12.70
N ARG A 40 8.43 0.82 -12.07
CA ARG A 40 8.64 -0.50 -12.69
C ARG A 40 7.65 -1.47 -12.10
N LYS A 41 7.11 -2.35 -12.95
CA LYS A 41 6.21 -3.42 -12.54
C LYS A 41 6.97 -4.74 -12.47
N MET A 42 6.73 -5.52 -11.44
CA MET A 42 7.29 -6.85 -11.26
C MET A 42 6.17 -7.82 -10.90
N CYS A 43 6.09 -8.94 -11.62
CA CYS A 43 5.23 -10.06 -11.26
C CYS A 43 6.03 -11.06 -10.42
N PHE A 44 5.45 -11.56 -9.33
CA PHE A 44 6.07 -12.57 -8.47
C PHE A 44 5.06 -13.59 -7.99
N ASP A 45 5.55 -14.80 -7.65
CA ASP A 45 4.75 -15.88 -7.11
C ASP A 45 4.99 -16.10 -5.61
N VAL A 46 3.90 -16.36 -4.88
CA VAL A 46 3.93 -16.89 -3.51
C VAL A 46 3.49 -18.34 -3.56
N PHE A 47 4.36 -19.24 -3.10
CA PHE A 47 4.10 -20.67 -3.06
C PHE A 47 3.67 -21.14 -1.67
N GLY A 48 2.65 -22.00 -1.63
CA GLY A 48 2.11 -22.62 -0.42
C GLY A 48 0.86 -21.90 0.10
N ALA A 49 -0.18 -22.66 0.42
CA ALA A 49 -1.43 -22.14 0.96
C ALA A 49 -1.18 -21.36 2.28
N ASP A 50 -0.27 -21.84 3.11
CA ASP A 50 0.08 -21.23 4.39
C ASP A 50 0.68 -19.84 4.20
N LYS A 51 1.62 -19.68 3.26
CA LYS A 51 2.25 -18.38 2.98
C LYS A 51 1.30 -17.40 2.33
N ILE A 52 0.45 -17.88 1.41
CA ILE A 52 -0.58 -17.07 0.78
C ILE A 52 -1.52 -16.50 1.86
N ALA A 53 -2.00 -17.36 2.76
CA ALA A 53 -2.86 -16.95 3.88
C ALA A 53 -2.14 -16.04 4.88
N GLN A 54 -0.86 -16.33 5.19
CA GLN A 54 -0.04 -15.55 6.11
C GLN A 54 0.21 -14.12 5.59
N PHE A 55 0.55 -13.96 4.31
CA PHE A 55 0.83 -12.65 3.75
C PHE A 55 -0.45 -11.84 3.48
N ALA A 56 -1.55 -12.54 3.17
CA ALA A 56 -2.88 -11.97 2.95
C ALA A 56 -2.85 -10.72 2.06
N ILE A 57 -2.07 -10.76 0.97
CA ILE A 57 -1.75 -9.61 0.12
C ILE A 57 -3.00 -9.11 -0.61
N LYS A 58 -3.22 -7.80 -0.61
CA LYS A 58 -4.36 -7.14 -1.25
C LYS A 58 -3.90 -6.09 -2.24
N ILE A 59 -4.76 -5.80 -3.21
CA ILE A 59 -4.57 -4.65 -4.11
C ILE A 59 -4.50 -3.38 -3.26
N GLY A 60 -3.52 -2.54 -3.55
CA GLY A 60 -3.28 -1.30 -2.83
C GLY A 60 -2.25 -1.39 -1.71
N ASP A 61 -1.89 -2.59 -1.26
CA ASP A 61 -0.92 -2.79 -0.19
C ASP A 61 0.46 -2.26 -0.57
N GLN A 62 1.11 -1.57 0.37
CA GLN A 62 2.50 -1.15 0.26
C GLN A 62 3.40 -2.15 0.97
N LEU A 63 4.19 -2.91 0.19
CA LEU A 63 4.93 -4.06 0.67
C LEU A 63 6.40 -3.96 0.28
N THR A 64 7.27 -4.43 1.17
CA THR A 64 8.62 -4.87 0.85
C THR A 64 8.60 -6.39 0.69
N VAL A 65 8.91 -6.88 -0.51
CA VAL A 65 8.87 -8.30 -0.87
C VAL A 65 10.31 -8.79 -0.99
N SER A 66 10.69 -9.78 -0.18
CA SER A 66 11.96 -10.49 -0.33
C SER A 66 11.75 -11.75 -1.17
N PHE A 67 12.59 -11.91 -2.19
CA PHE A 67 12.43 -12.96 -3.19
C PHE A 67 13.77 -13.51 -3.67
N ASP A 68 13.66 -14.69 -4.30
CA ASP A 68 14.72 -15.35 -5.03
C ASP A 68 14.36 -15.39 -6.52
N ILE A 69 15.39 -15.35 -7.38
CA ILE A 69 15.25 -15.44 -8.83
C ILE A 69 15.82 -16.79 -9.27
N ASP A 70 15.02 -17.54 -10.02
CA ASP A 70 15.41 -18.79 -10.64
C ASP A 70 15.17 -18.72 -12.15
N ALA A 71 15.92 -19.47 -12.94
CA ALA A 71 15.76 -19.52 -14.39
C ALA A 71 15.34 -20.92 -14.81
N ARG A 72 14.17 -21.01 -15.47
CA ARG A 72 13.66 -22.26 -16.03
C ARG A 72 13.65 -22.23 -17.54
N GLU A 73 14.12 -23.33 -18.14
CA GLU A 73 13.99 -23.55 -19.58
C GLU A 73 12.64 -24.19 -19.88
N TYR A 74 11.94 -23.65 -20.89
CA TYR A 74 10.73 -24.24 -21.45
C TYR A 74 10.75 -24.08 -22.96
N GLN A 75 10.79 -25.22 -23.67
CA GLN A 75 10.82 -25.28 -25.14
C GLN A 75 11.95 -24.43 -25.77
N GLY A 76 13.17 -24.52 -25.22
CA GLY A 76 14.32 -23.77 -25.71
C GLY A 76 14.29 -22.26 -25.38
N ARG A 77 13.30 -21.79 -24.63
CA ARG A 77 13.22 -20.42 -24.12
C ARG A 77 13.41 -20.40 -22.62
N TRP A 78 14.15 -19.42 -22.12
CA TRP A 78 14.43 -19.25 -20.70
C TRP A 78 13.50 -18.20 -20.10
N TYR A 79 12.95 -18.52 -18.93
CA TYR A 79 12.05 -17.65 -18.18
C TYR A 79 12.55 -17.53 -16.76
N ASN A 80 12.54 -16.30 -16.23
CA ASN A 80 12.79 -16.08 -14.82
C ASN A 80 11.52 -16.39 -14.02
N SER A 81 11.69 -17.07 -12.90
CA SER A 81 10.70 -17.20 -11.84
C SER A 81 11.15 -16.33 -10.68
N ILE A 82 10.26 -15.49 -10.18
CA ILE A 82 10.53 -14.60 -9.05
C ILE A 82 9.67 -15.04 -7.89
N ARG A 83 10.27 -15.77 -6.95
CA ARG A 83 9.55 -16.39 -5.83
C ARG A 83 9.73 -15.60 -4.56
N ALA A 84 8.63 -15.10 -4.03
CA ALA A 84 8.61 -14.41 -2.74
C ALA A 84 8.64 -15.42 -1.58
N TRP A 85 9.57 -15.23 -0.66
CA TRP A 85 9.68 -16.05 0.55
C TRP A 85 9.35 -15.29 1.84
N LYS A 86 9.40 -13.95 1.80
CA LYS A 86 9.03 -13.05 2.91
C LYS A 86 8.38 -11.79 2.35
N VAL A 87 7.39 -11.29 3.08
CA VAL A 87 6.67 -10.05 2.77
C VAL A 87 6.55 -9.24 4.05
N GLU A 88 6.95 -7.97 3.97
CA GLU A 88 6.82 -7.01 5.05
C GLU A 88 5.89 -5.89 4.62
N ARG A 89 4.84 -5.65 5.40
CA ARG A 89 3.98 -4.49 5.20
C ARG A 89 4.74 -3.26 5.68
N ALA A 90 4.85 -2.25 4.83
CA ALA A 90 5.25 -0.94 5.33
C ALA A 90 4.23 -0.57 6.41
N ALA A 91 4.69 -0.23 7.60
CA ALA A 91 3.81 0.31 8.63
C ALA A 91 3.24 1.62 8.08
N THR A 92 2.09 1.58 7.43
CA THR A 92 1.16 2.70 7.48
C THR A 92 1.00 2.96 8.96
N ALA A 93 1.43 4.13 9.42
CA ALA A 93 1.02 4.65 10.70
C ALA A 93 -0.49 4.43 10.78
N ALA A 94 -0.89 3.38 11.49
CA ALA A 94 -2.27 3.09 11.73
C ALA A 94 -2.81 4.36 12.35
N ASP A 95 -3.89 4.87 11.75
CA ASP A 95 -4.81 5.84 12.32
C ASP A 95 -4.56 5.98 13.83
N ALA A 96 -3.76 6.97 14.21
CA ALA A 96 -3.82 7.42 15.58
C ALA A 96 -5.27 7.89 15.71
N PRO A 97 -6.08 7.35 16.64
CA PRO A 97 -7.40 7.89 16.85
C PRO A 97 -7.18 9.38 17.06
N VAL A 98 -7.73 10.19 16.16
CA VAL A 98 -7.67 11.64 16.25
C VAL A 98 -8.39 11.94 17.56
N GLY A 99 -7.62 12.04 18.64
CA GLY A 99 -8.12 12.45 19.93
C GLY A 99 -8.80 13.77 19.69
N GLN A 100 -10.08 13.84 20.06
CA GLN A 100 -10.89 15.05 19.99
C GLN A 100 -10.03 16.22 20.47
N VAL A 101 -9.60 17.08 19.54
CA VAL A 101 -9.11 18.40 19.89
C VAL A 101 -10.29 19.11 20.56
N PRO A 102 -10.18 19.54 21.83
CA PRO A 102 -11.25 20.30 22.45
C PRO A 102 -11.34 21.62 21.67
N PHE A 103 -12.44 21.84 20.97
CA PHE A 103 -12.77 23.16 20.46
C PHE A 103 -12.86 24.10 21.67
N PRO A 104 -12.08 25.19 21.73
CA PRO A 104 -12.27 26.20 22.76
C PRO A 104 -13.65 26.85 22.56
N PRO A 105 -14.40 27.14 23.64
CA PRO A 105 -15.67 27.83 23.51
C PRO A 105 -15.45 29.24 22.95
N VAL A 106 -16.12 29.53 21.84
CA VAL A 106 -16.27 30.89 21.31
C VAL A 106 -17.08 31.71 22.32
N PRO A 107 -16.63 32.91 22.74
CA PRO A 107 -17.45 33.82 23.51
C PRO A 107 -18.58 34.36 22.62
N ASP A 108 -19.79 34.42 23.18
CA ASP A 108 -20.95 35.11 22.59
C ASP A 108 -20.55 36.52 22.16
N ALA A 109 -20.56 36.78 20.86
CA ALA A 109 -20.41 38.12 20.31
C ALA A 109 -21.72 38.88 20.56
N ALA A 110 -21.70 39.83 21.50
CA ALA A 110 -22.78 40.79 21.67
C ALA A 110 -22.99 41.59 20.38
N PRO A 111 -24.25 41.90 20.00
CA PRO A 111 -24.52 42.72 18.83
C PRO A 111 -23.97 44.13 19.05
N VAL A 112 -23.08 44.55 18.15
CA VAL A 112 -22.54 45.91 18.10
C VAL A 112 -23.63 46.88 17.63
N ASP A 113 -23.96 47.84 18.50
CA ASP A 113 -24.84 48.98 18.22
C ASP A 113 -24.07 50.05 17.44
N PHE A 114 -24.61 50.45 16.28
CA PHE A 114 -24.00 51.41 15.35
C PHE A 114 -24.52 52.85 15.57
N SER A 115 -24.64 53.28 16.82
CA SER A 115 -25.24 54.58 17.16
C SER A 115 -24.38 55.41 18.11
N ALA A 116 -23.30 56.01 17.62
CA ALA A 116 -22.81 57.34 18.03
C ALA A 116 -21.49 57.66 17.33
N GLY A 117 -21.49 58.69 16.49
CA GLY A 117 -20.30 59.16 15.80
C GLY A 117 -19.30 59.88 16.71
N ASP A 118 -18.06 59.95 16.26
CA ASP A 118 -17.32 61.20 16.31
C ASP A 118 -16.43 61.30 15.06
N SER A 119 -16.38 62.51 14.56
CA SER A 119 -15.71 62.95 13.35
C SER A 119 -14.26 63.32 13.69
N LYS A 120 -13.33 62.89 12.84
CA LYS A 120 -11.89 63.23 12.66
C LYS A 120 -11.20 61.94 12.20
N ASP A 121 -10.47 61.85 11.10
CA ASP A 121 -9.51 62.79 10.56
C ASP A 121 -9.50 62.74 9.02
N ASP A 122 -9.73 63.91 8.45
CA ASP A 122 -9.35 64.31 7.11
C ASP A 122 -7.82 64.43 7.06
N LEU A 123 -7.14 63.63 6.23
CA LEU A 123 -5.70 63.73 5.99
C LEU A 123 -5.45 64.19 4.54
N PRO A 124 -4.66 65.27 4.35
CA PRO A 124 -4.65 66.04 3.12
C PRO A 124 -3.72 65.50 2.00
N PHE A 125 -4.22 65.75 0.78
CA PHE A 125 -3.63 65.87 -0.58
C PHE A 125 -2.49 64.96 -1.04
#